data_AF-A0AAW0W5T8-F1
#
_entry.id   AF-A0AAW0W5T8-F1
#
_cell.length_a   1.000
_cell.length_b   1.000
_cell.length_c   1.000
_cell.angle_alpha   90.00
_cell.angle_beta   90.00
_cell.angle_gamma   90.00
#
_symmetry.space_group_name_H-M   'P 1'
#
loop_
_entity.id
_entity.type
_entity.pdbx_description
1 polymer ?
#
loop_
_entity_poly.entity_id
_entity_poly.type
_entity_poly.pdbx_seq_one_letter_code
_entity_poly.pdbx_strand_id
1 'polypeptide(L)'
;MGKLSPPERSYKILMLLPVSARSHRNVFNPLAEALADRGHKIVMLTNQPKSSKHPNIEDIPHDLPYFKEGNINAFYRRKNHSRPMQAFETLLPAVARELYKVPVVK
;
A
#
# COMPACT_ATOMS: atom_id res chain seq x y z
N MET A 1 -27.58 8.20 -0.92
CA MET A 1 -26.84 6.99 -0.48
C MET A 1 -27.36 6.58 0.89
N GLY A 2 -27.82 5.33 1.05
CA GLY A 2 -28.45 4.87 2.29
C GLY A 2 -27.44 4.76 3.44
N LYS A 3 -27.81 5.20 4.65
CA LYS A 3 -26.98 5.04 5.85
C LYS A 3 -26.92 3.56 6.21
N LEU A 4 -25.71 3.00 6.19
CA LEU A 4 -25.45 1.65 6.71
C LEU A 4 -25.62 1.65 8.23
N SER A 5 -26.28 0.62 8.77
CA SER A 5 -26.41 0.41 10.22
C SER A 5 -25.03 0.46 10.90
N PRO A 6 -24.92 0.95 12.15
CA PRO A 6 -23.67 0.94 12.90
C PRO A 6 -23.06 -0.48 12.95
N PRO A 7 -21.73 -0.62 12.95
CA PRO A 7 -21.11 -1.92 13.13
C PRO A 7 -21.41 -2.44 14.55
N GLU A 8 -21.57 -3.75 14.69
CA GLU A 8 -21.80 -4.41 15.99
C GLU A 8 -20.66 -4.12 16.99
N ARG A 9 -19.42 -4.01 16.50
CA ARG A 9 -18.23 -3.69 17.29
C ARG A 9 -17.13 -3.01 16.47
N SER A 10 -16.18 -2.41 17.18
CA SER A 10 -14.92 -1.94 16.60
C SER A 10 -13.98 -3.13 16.31
N TYR A 11 -13.24 -3.03 15.20
CA TYR A 11 -12.28 -4.04 14.75
C TYR A 11 -10.93 -3.38 14.52
N LYS A 12 -9.85 -4.17 14.65
CA LYS A 12 -8.50 -3.79 14.22
C LYS A 12 -8.24 -4.44 12.85
N ILE A 13 -8.07 -3.63 11.83
CA ILE A 13 -7.96 -4.07 10.44
C ILE A 13 -6.55 -3.73 9.93
N LEU A 14 -5.84 -4.74 9.42
CA LEU A 14 -4.56 -4.57 8.76
C LEU A 14 -4.76 -4.54 7.24
N MET A 15 -4.35 -3.44 6.60
CA MET A 15 -4.29 -3.33 5.15
C MET A 15 -2.86 -3.54 4.68
N LEU A 16 -2.64 -4.61 3.91
CA LEU A 16 -1.33 -4.94 3.36
C LEU A 16 -1.17 -4.32 1.97
N LEU A 17 -0.42 -3.22 1.88
CA LEU A 17 -0.13 -2.50 0.63
C LEU A 17 1.39 -2.37 0.41
N PRO A 18 2.14 -3.49 0.39
CA PRO A 18 3.61 -3.48 0.35
C PRO A 18 4.18 -2.95 -0.98
N VAL A 19 3.37 -2.96 -2.04
CA VAL A 19 3.70 -2.32 -3.30
C VAL A 19 2.50 -1.48 -3.71
N SER A 20 2.57 -0.18 -3.43
CA SER A 20 1.51 0.76 -3.77
C SER A 20 2.03 1.94 -4.57
N ALA A 21 1.18 2.40 -5.49
CA ALA A 21 1.33 3.63 -6.23
C ALA A 21 0.14 4.55 -5.93
N ARG A 22 0.20 5.81 -6.38
CA ARG A 22 -0.86 6.81 -6.15
C ARG A 22 -2.27 6.31 -6.52
N SER A 23 -2.40 5.56 -7.61
CA SER A 23 -3.68 4.96 -8.02
C SER A 23 -4.28 4.02 -6.97
N HIS A 24 -3.45 3.26 -6.26
CA HIS A 24 -3.89 2.37 -5.19
C HIS A 24 -4.34 3.18 -3.97
N ARG A 25 -3.60 4.25 -3.60
CA ARG A 25 -3.98 5.16 -2.50
C ARG A 25 -5.33 5.82 -2.75
N ASN A 26 -5.63 6.21 -3.98
CA ASN A 26 -6.93 6.79 -4.33
C ASN A 26 -8.11 5.83 -4.07
N VAL A 27 -7.86 4.52 -4.01
CA VAL A 27 -8.88 3.50 -3.72
C VAL A 27 -8.90 3.14 -2.24
N PHE A 28 -7.74 2.87 -1.65
CA PHE A 28 -7.67 2.36 -0.27
C PHE A 28 -7.86 3.45 0.79
N ASN A 29 -7.45 4.70 0.53
CA ASN A 29 -7.60 5.75 1.53
C ASN A 29 -9.07 6.07 1.84
N PRO A 30 -9.97 6.29 0.84
CA PRO A 30 -11.38 6.54 1.15
C PRO A 30 -12.04 5.36 1.86
N LEU A 31 -11.63 4.12 1.55
CA LEU A 31 -12.12 2.94 2.25
C LEU A 31 -11.64 2.89 3.70
N ALA A 32 -10.35 3.15 3.94
CA ALA A 32 -9.79 3.21 5.28
C ALA A 32 -10.46 4.30 6.14
N GLU A 33 -10.66 5.48 5.58
CA GLU A 33 -11.35 6.60 6.23
C GLU A 33 -12.80 6.25 6.55
N ALA A 34 -13.56 5.71 5.59
CA ALA A 34 -14.94 5.29 5.84
C ALA A 34 -15.06 4.20 6.92
N LEU A 35 -14.10 3.28 7.01
CA LEU A 35 -14.06 2.27 8.08
C LEU A 35 -13.68 2.91 9.43
N ALA A 36 -12.75 3.86 9.42
CA ALA A 36 -12.27 4.56 10.60
C ALA A 36 -13.35 5.47 11.21
N ASP A 37 -14.11 6.18 10.36
CA ASP A 37 -15.28 7.00 10.73
C ASP A 37 -16.38 6.15 11.38
N ARG A 38 -16.46 4.87 11.01
CA ARG A 38 -17.38 3.89 11.61
C ARG A 38 -16.85 3.28 12.91
N GLY A 39 -15.69 3.72 13.39
CA GLY A 39 -15.11 3.33 14.67
C GLY A 39 -14.10 2.19 14.61
N HIS A 40 -13.69 1.73 13.41
CA HIS A 40 -12.64 0.72 13.29
C HIS A 40 -11.24 1.35 13.42
N LYS A 41 -10.26 0.56 13.86
CA LYS A 41 -8.83 0.93 13.87
C LYS A 41 -8.15 0.32 12.65
N ILE A 42 -7.49 1.14 11.86
CA ILE A 42 -6.84 0.74 10.61
C ILE A 42 -5.33 0.89 10.77
N VAL A 43 -4.60 -0.15 10.40
CA VAL A 43 -3.15 -0.11 10.26
C VAL A 43 -2.83 -0.45 8.81
N MET A 44 -2.07 0.40 8.11
CA MET A 44 -1.68 0.20 6.72
C MET A 44 -0.18 -0.04 6.64
N LEU A 45 0.23 -1.23 6.22
CA LEU A 45 1.64 -1.52 5.93
C LEU A 45 1.93 -1.13 4.47
N THR A 46 2.80 -0.15 4.26
CA THR A 46 2.90 0.54 2.95
C THR A 46 4.30 1.04 2.61
N ASN A 47 4.58 1.26 1.32
CA ASN A 47 5.80 1.89 0.80
C ASN A 47 5.69 3.42 0.60
N GLN A 48 4.56 4.02 0.99
CA GLN A 48 4.22 5.41 0.70
C GLN A 48 4.14 6.23 2.00
N PRO A 49 4.34 7.56 1.96
CA PRO A 49 4.23 8.41 3.14
C PRO A 49 2.80 8.38 3.71
N LYS A 50 2.67 8.80 4.98
CA LYS A 50 1.37 8.85 5.66
C LYS A 50 0.38 9.71 4.88
N SER A 51 -0.81 9.17 4.58
CA SER A 51 -1.80 9.89 3.75
C SER A 51 -2.99 10.45 4.50
N SER A 52 -3.49 9.76 5.52
CA SER A 52 -4.67 10.20 6.28
C SER A 52 -4.28 10.91 7.57
N LYS A 53 -5.09 11.90 7.96
CA LYS A 53 -4.99 12.58 9.26
C LYS A 53 -5.93 11.98 10.31
N HIS A 54 -6.72 10.97 9.94
CA HIS A 54 -7.70 10.36 10.85
C HIS A 54 -7.00 9.67 12.03
N PRO A 55 -7.44 9.89 13.29
CA PRO A 55 -6.74 9.38 14.49
C PRO A 55 -6.75 7.85 14.61
N ASN A 56 -7.74 7.17 14.01
CA ASN A 56 -7.83 5.71 13.99
C ASN A 56 -7.07 5.06 12.80
N ILE A 57 -6.29 5.82 12.04
CA ILE A 57 -5.49 5.30 10.92
C ILE A 57 -4.00 5.50 11.19
N GLU A 58 -3.26 4.40 11.13
CA GLU A 58 -1.81 4.37 11.27
C GLU A 58 -1.17 3.77 10.02
N ASP A 59 -0.30 4.55 9.36
CA ASP A 59 0.49 4.07 8.22
C ASP A 59 1.89 3.67 8.72
N ILE A 60 2.23 2.39 8.58
CA ILE A 60 3.54 1.84 8.93
C ILE A 60 4.35 1.66 7.63
N PRO A 61 5.45 2.42 7.44
CA PRO A 61 6.37 2.18 6.34
C PRO A 61 7.11 0.85 6.56
N HIS A 62 7.23 0.01 5.52
CA HIS A 62 7.98 -1.25 5.61
C HIS A 62 9.46 -1.13 5.19
N ASP A 63 9.94 0.09 4.93
CA ASP A 63 11.35 0.47 4.65
C ASP A 63 12.12 -0.30 3.57
N LEU A 64 11.45 -1.17 2.82
CA LEU A 64 12.06 -1.95 1.73
C LEU A 64 12.71 -1.00 0.68
N PRO A 65 13.92 -1.32 0.21
CA PRO A 65 14.73 -0.39 -0.58
C PRO A 65 14.19 -0.14 -1.99
N TYR A 66 13.29 -0.99 -2.46
CA TYR A 66 12.85 -1.05 -3.85
C TYR A 66 12.00 0.14 -4.34
N PHE A 67 11.53 0.99 -3.43
CA PHE A 67 10.60 2.09 -3.74
C PHE A 67 11.12 3.48 -3.37
N LYS A 68 12.41 3.62 -3.02
CA LYS A 68 12.99 4.92 -2.69
C LYS A 68 13.04 5.82 -3.93
N GLU A 69 12.36 6.96 -3.86
CA GLU A 69 12.15 7.91 -4.97
C GLU A 69 13.47 8.42 -5.60
N GLY A 70 14.56 8.44 -4.84
CA GLY A 70 15.89 8.87 -5.30
C GLY A 70 16.51 8.02 -6.43
N ASN A 71 15.95 6.84 -6.73
CA ASN A 71 16.51 5.91 -7.71
C ASN A 71 15.75 5.87 -9.05
N ILE A 72 14.67 6.65 -9.22
CA ILE A 72 13.79 6.52 -10.39
C ILE A 72 13.87 7.76 -11.28
N ASN A 73 14.70 7.68 -12.33
CA ASN A 73 14.75 8.71 -13.36
C ASN A 73 13.49 8.66 -14.25
N ALA A 74 12.58 9.62 -14.04
CA ALA A 74 11.31 9.72 -14.76
C ALA A 74 11.49 9.90 -16.29
N PHE A 75 12.56 10.58 -16.72
CA PHE A 75 12.88 10.76 -18.15
C PHE A 75 13.36 9.45 -18.79
N TYR A 76 14.12 8.63 -18.05
CA TYR A 76 14.52 7.30 -18.48
C TYR A 76 13.32 6.35 -18.61
N ARG A 77 12.37 6.41 -17.66
CA ARG A 77 11.10 5.64 -17.73
C ARG A 77 10.24 6.05 -18.92
N ARG A 78 10.14 7.36 -19.19
CA ARG A 78 9.32 7.88 -20.29
C ARG A 78 9.83 7.45 -21.66
N LYS A 79 11.13 7.28 -21.90
CA LYS A 79 11.64 6.81 -23.20
C LYS A 79 11.40 5.32 -23.47
N ASN A 80 11.14 4.51 -22.44
CA ASN A 80 11.01 3.05 -22.53
C ASN A 80 9.59 2.59 -22.12
N HIS A 81 8.60 2.87 -22.98
CA HIS A 81 7.16 2.70 -22.70
C HIS A 81 6.73 1.25 -22.37
N SER A 82 7.50 0.23 -22.76
CA SER A 82 7.18 -1.20 -22.53
C SER A 82 7.79 -1.82 -21.27
N ARG A 83 8.66 -1.12 -20.54
CA ARG A 83 9.37 -1.66 -19.36
C ARG A 83 8.70 -1.53 -17.98
N PRO A 84 7.74 -0.63 -17.70
CA PRO A 84 7.26 -0.45 -16.33
C PRO A 84 6.44 -1.64 -15.82
N MET A 85 5.73 -2.36 -16.69
CA MET A 85 5.02 -3.60 -16.30
C MET A 85 5.98 -4.78 -16.14
N GLN A 86 6.98 -4.90 -17.01
CA GLN A 86 8.03 -5.93 -16.92
C GLN A 86 8.85 -5.82 -15.62
N ALA A 87 9.10 -4.60 -15.14
CA ALA A 87 9.76 -4.39 -13.87
C ALA A 87 8.98 -5.00 -12.68
N PHE A 88 7.65 -5.14 -12.76
CA PHE A 88 6.88 -5.80 -11.71
C PHE A 88 7.15 -7.31 -11.65
N GLU A 89 7.53 -7.96 -12.76
CA GLU A 89 7.84 -9.39 -12.78
C GLU A 89 9.07 -9.73 -11.93
N THR A 90 9.99 -8.79 -11.76
CA THR A 90 11.18 -8.98 -10.90
C THR A 90 10.99 -8.37 -9.52
N LEU A 91 10.33 -7.20 -9.45
CA LEU A 91 10.13 -6.44 -8.22
C LEU A 91 9.14 -7.11 -7.26
N LEU A 92 7.98 -7.55 -7.74
CA LEU A 92 6.95 -8.14 -6.87
C LEU A 92 7.44 -9.44 -6.19
N PRO A 93 8.12 -10.37 -6.90
CA PRO A 93 8.70 -11.54 -6.24
C PRO A 93 9.82 -11.20 -5.25
N ALA A 94 10.65 -10.18 -5.53
CA ALA A 94 11.69 -9.76 -4.59
C ALA A 94 11.09 -9.22 -3.28
N VAL A 95 10.10 -8.33 -3.40
CA VAL A 95 9.34 -7.80 -2.25
C VAL A 95 8.64 -8.92 -1.48
N ALA A 96 7.98 -9.85 -2.18
CA ALA A 96 7.30 -10.97 -1.55
C ALA A 96 8.26 -11.88 -0.77
N ARG A 97 9.45 -12.16 -1.34
CA ARG A 97 10.48 -12.97 -0.65
C ARG A 97 10.96 -12.32 0.63
N GLU A 98 11.25 -11.02 0.62
CA GLU A 98 11.70 -10.31 1.83
C GLU A 98 10.58 -10.16 2.85
N LEU A 99 9.38 -9.76 2.42
CA LEU A 99 8.27 -9.48 3.31
C LEU A 99 7.72 -10.76 3.97
N TYR A 100 7.57 -11.84 3.20
CA TYR A 100 6.97 -13.10 3.67
C TYR A 100 8.01 -14.17 4.02
N LYS A 101 9.32 -13.88 3.89
CA LYS A 101 10.41 -14.84 4.09
C LYS A 101 10.27 -16.11 3.24
N VAL A 102 9.80 -15.97 2.00
CA VAL A 102 9.57 -17.12 1.09
C VAL A 102 10.92 -17.69 0.63
N PRO A 103 11.18 -19.01 0.77
CA PRO A 103 12.40 -19.62 0.28
C PRO A 103 12.48 -19.58 -1.26
N VAL A 104 13.69 -19.43 -1.79
CA VAL A 104 13.93 -19.52 -3.24
C VAL A 104 13.85 -20.99 -3.66
N VAL A 105 12.80 -21.35 -4.39
CA VAL A 105 12.75 -22.66 -5.09
C VAL A 105 13.74 -22.56 -6.26
N LYS A 106 14.80 -23.36 -6.18
CA LYS A 106 15.82 -23.51 -7.23
C LYS A 106 15.32 -24.43 -8.34
#